data_AF-A0A6I3A034-F1
#
_entry.id   AF-A0A6I3A034-F1
#
_cell.length_a   1.000
_cell.length_b   1.000
_cell.length_c   1.000
_cell.angle_alpha   90.00
_cell.angle_beta   90.00
_cell.angle_gamma   90.00
#
_symmetry.space_group_name_H-M   'P 1'
#
loop_
_entity.id
_entity.type
_entity.pdbx_description
1 polymer ?
#
loop_
_entity_poly.entity_id
_entity_poly.type
_entity_poly.pdbx_seq_one_letter_code
_entity_poly.pdbx_strand_id
1 'polypeptide(L)'
;MKTPNQSRLLLAGLTASALLFASCGGGGSSSIIDPGTTKAPATGDSGAPTEPPTTVATPLASLPACDTTALDSATGTVNITFWHGMNGDLEKALTALTDEYNASQTKVKVSLENQGGYEQTLDKYLQSSQDSRPDMVQAPEYAVQVMGDTNSNVPVGACIESAAYDTSDFLPKALNQYFTEGVQWSMPFNVSDPVLYYNKKVFEAAGLDPNKPPTNMAELRTMSQAIVDSGAAAFGLSLDTGADSGGGWFLEQWFAKLGELYSDNDNGRLAPSTKVNFDGQTGIDLLTELQALVNDGLAYNVGDNASGQDALLKLA
;
A
#
# COMPACT_ATOMS: atom_id res chain seq x y z
N MET A 1 -64.60 -39.76 19.44
CA MET A 1 -63.63 -40.18 20.49
C MET A 1 -62.78 -38.95 20.81
N LYS A 2 -63.21 -38.11 21.75
CA LYS A 2 -62.73 -38.03 23.15
C LYS A 2 -61.19 -37.94 23.26
N THR A 3 -60.71 -36.71 23.39
CA THR A 3 -59.56 -36.22 24.19
C THR A 3 -59.67 -36.69 25.68
N PRO A 4 -58.79 -36.35 26.66
CA PRO A 4 -57.69 -35.36 26.72
C PRO A 4 -56.45 -35.75 27.63
N ASN A 5 -55.60 -34.75 27.96
CA ASN A 5 -55.13 -34.41 29.33
C ASN A 5 -53.87 -35.17 29.90
N GLN A 6 -52.94 -34.63 30.71
CA GLN A 6 -52.77 -33.38 31.50
C GLN A 6 -51.30 -33.10 31.86
N SER A 7 -51.03 -31.82 32.15
CA SER A 7 -49.97 -31.28 33.01
C SER A 7 -50.02 -31.76 34.47
N ARG A 8 -48.88 -31.73 35.18
CA ARG A 8 -48.67 -31.51 36.65
C ARG A 8 -47.15 -31.66 36.93
N LEU A 9 -46.36 -30.64 37.30
CA LEU A 9 -46.25 -29.87 38.55
C LEU A 9 -46.15 -30.72 39.84
N LEU A 10 -44.97 -30.71 40.48
CA LEU A 10 -44.66 -30.71 41.94
C LEU A 10 -43.12 -30.90 42.09
N LEU A 11 -42.30 -29.90 42.47
CA LEU A 11 -42.10 -29.22 43.76
C LEU A 11 -41.19 -29.98 44.76
N ALA A 12 -40.18 -29.24 45.25
CA ALA A 12 -39.49 -29.31 46.55
C ALA A 12 -38.11 -30.00 46.63
N GLY A 13 -37.12 -29.22 47.08
CA GLY A 13 -35.79 -29.68 47.49
C GLY A 13 -34.81 -28.53 47.75
N LEU A 14 -35.15 -27.61 48.66
CA LEU A 14 -34.22 -26.63 49.25
C LEU A 14 -33.10 -27.36 50.03
N THR A 15 -31.85 -26.98 49.80
CA THR A 15 -30.87 -26.78 50.89
C THR A 15 -29.97 -25.59 50.54
N ALA A 16 -30.06 -24.57 51.40
CA ALA A 16 -29.23 -23.38 51.40
C ALA A 16 -28.02 -23.58 52.33
N SER A 17 -26.93 -22.88 52.01
CA SER A 17 -25.82 -22.36 52.85
C SER A 17 -24.47 -22.61 52.16
N ALA A 18 -23.55 -21.66 51.99
CA ALA A 18 -23.45 -20.30 52.49
C ALA A 18 -22.53 -19.46 51.58
N LEU A 19 -22.67 -18.15 51.74
CA LEU A 19 -22.02 -17.08 51.02
C LEU A 19 -20.49 -17.06 51.19
N LEU A 20 -19.79 -16.72 50.11
CA LEU A 20 -18.59 -15.87 50.14
C LEU A 20 -18.69 -14.88 48.96
N PHE A 21 -18.82 -13.61 49.29
CA PHE A 21 -18.78 -12.49 48.35
C PHE A 21 -17.34 -12.25 47.90
N ALA A 22 -17.12 -12.17 46.59
CA ALA A 22 -16.07 -11.35 46.00
C ALA A 22 -16.57 -10.85 44.62
N SER A 23 -17.02 -9.61 44.60
CA SER A 23 -17.30 -8.83 43.40
C SER A 23 -16.01 -8.21 42.88
N CYS A 24 -15.79 -8.31 41.56
CA CYS A 24 -15.11 -7.41 40.62
C CYS A 24 -14.90 -8.27 39.35
N GLY A 25 -15.37 -7.97 38.15
CA GLY A 25 -15.74 -6.70 37.55
C GLY A 25 -15.04 -6.64 36.19
N GLY A 26 -15.81 -6.77 35.09
CA GLY A 26 -15.48 -6.28 33.75
C GLY A 26 -14.33 -6.95 32.99
N GLY A 27 -14.63 -8.02 32.24
CA GLY A 27 -13.86 -8.38 31.06
C GLY A 27 -14.31 -7.52 29.89
N GLY A 28 -13.74 -6.32 29.76
CA GLY A 28 -13.90 -5.49 28.57
C GLY A 28 -12.89 -5.94 27.52
N SER A 29 -13.37 -6.35 26.34
CA SER A 29 -12.55 -6.30 25.14
C SER A 29 -12.26 -4.83 24.85
N SER A 30 -11.02 -4.40 25.07
CA SER A 30 -10.57 -3.08 24.66
C SER A 30 -10.45 -3.07 23.14
N SER A 31 -11.47 -2.56 22.46
CA SER A 31 -11.40 -2.16 21.05
C SER A 31 -10.31 -1.09 20.90
N ILE A 32 -9.46 -1.23 19.89
CA ILE A 32 -8.25 -0.39 19.70
C ILE A 32 -8.61 0.99 19.11
N ILE A 33 -9.91 1.29 18.99
CA ILE A 33 -10.40 2.58 18.50
C ILE A 33 -11.43 3.12 19.50
N ASP A 34 -10.94 3.82 20.51
CA ASP A 34 -11.73 4.68 21.39
C ASP A 34 -11.88 6.07 20.72
N PRO A 35 -13.10 6.64 20.58
CA PRO A 35 -13.32 7.95 19.93
C PRO A 35 -12.76 9.15 20.72
N GLY A 36 -12.19 8.95 21.91
CA GLY A 36 -11.92 10.01 22.89
C GLY A 36 -10.58 10.75 22.80
N THR A 37 -9.64 10.35 21.95
CA THR A 37 -8.30 10.97 21.90
C THR A 37 -7.84 11.32 20.48
N THR A 38 -8.70 11.97 19.69
CA THR A 38 -8.22 12.69 18.50
C THR A 38 -7.47 13.94 18.94
N LYS A 39 -6.21 13.79 19.36
CA LYS A 39 -5.24 14.84 19.14
C LYS A 39 -5.08 14.88 17.62
N ALA A 40 -5.47 15.98 16.98
CA ALA A 40 -5.06 16.28 15.61
C ALA A 40 -3.57 15.92 15.47
N PRO A 41 -3.11 15.36 14.33
CA PRO A 41 -1.71 15.02 14.20
C PRO A 41 -0.93 16.28 14.53
N ALA A 42 -0.28 16.29 15.70
CA ALA A 42 0.84 17.15 15.90
C ALA A 42 1.75 16.81 14.72
N THR A 43 2.29 17.83 14.07
CA THR A 43 3.47 17.70 13.23
C THR A 43 4.45 16.83 14.01
N GLY A 44 4.41 15.53 13.72
CA GLY A 44 5.16 14.52 14.41
C GLY A 44 6.56 14.70 13.92
N ASP A 45 7.32 15.48 14.67
CA ASP A 45 8.71 15.18 14.90
C ASP A 45 8.73 13.71 15.36
N SER A 46 8.79 12.79 14.39
CA SER A 46 9.17 11.41 14.64
C SER A 46 10.47 11.52 15.41
N GLY A 47 10.39 11.27 16.72
CA GLY A 47 11.52 11.51 17.63
C GLY A 47 12.78 10.97 16.99
N ALA A 48 13.82 11.82 16.95
CA ALA A 48 15.08 11.53 16.28
C ALA A 48 15.48 10.06 16.53
N PRO A 49 15.90 9.32 15.48
CA PRO A 49 16.24 7.91 15.61
C PRO A 49 17.15 7.67 16.80
N THR A 50 16.74 6.79 17.71
CA THR A 50 17.54 6.43 18.90
C THR A 50 18.81 5.66 18.55
N GLU A 51 18.91 5.16 17.32
CA GLU A 51 20.09 4.48 16.80
C GLU A 51 20.70 5.28 15.64
N PRO A 52 22.01 5.54 15.64
CA PRO A 52 22.67 6.19 14.53
C PRO A 52 22.59 5.29 13.27
N PRO A 53 22.34 5.88 12.08
CA PRO A 53 22.32 5.11 10.84
C PRO A 53 23.63 4.37 10.63
N THR A 54 23.53 3.09 10.27
CA THR A 54 24.69 2.26 9.87
C THR A 54 24.83 2.18 8.36
N THR A 55 23.79 2.56 7.60
CA THR A 55 23.91 2.89 6.17
C THR A 55 24.85 4.08 6.02
N VAL A 56 26.05 3.80 5.50
CA VAL A 56 27.01 4.86 5.15
C VAL A 56 26.48 5.55 3.91
N ALA A 57 26.35 6.88 3.97
CA ALA A 57 26.00 7.64 2.77
C ALA A 57 27.02 7.34 1.67
N THR A 58 26.53 6.84 0.53
CA THR A 58 27.36 6.55 -0.64
C THR A 58 27.64 7.86 -1.35
N PRO A 59 28.89 8.35 -1.41
CA PRO A 59 29.18 9.61 -2.07
C PRO A 59 28.82 9.50 -3.55
N LEU A 60 27.97 10.40 -4.06
CA LEU A 60 27.53 10.37 -5.46
C LEU A 60 28.71 10.37 -6.45
N ALA A 61 29.81 11.07 -6.12
CA ALA A 61 31.04 11.10 -6.90
C ALA A 61 31.77 9.75 -7.02
N SER A 62 31.40 8.75 -6.22
CA SER A 62 31.93 7.39 -6.29
C SER A 62 31.10 6.47 -7.21
N LEU A 63 29.94 6.93 -7.68
CA LEU A 63 29.03 6.21 -8.55
C LEU A 63 29.25 6.60 -10.02
N PRO A 64 28.73 5.81 -10.99
CA PRO A 64 28.79 6.16 -12.40
C PRO A 64 28.23 7.57 -12.68
N ALA A 65 29.01 8.39 -13.39
CA ALA A 65 28.58 9.72 -13.78
C ALA A 65 27.52 9.68 -14.89
N CYS A 66 26.66 10.70 -14.94
CA CYS A 66 25.71 10.91 -16.02
C CYS A 66 26.26 11.95 -17.00
N ASP A 67 26.73 11.51 -18.17
CA ASP A 67 27.24 12.40 -19.21
C ASP A 67 26.08 13.02 -20.00
N THR A 68 25.70 14.23 -19.61
CA THR A 68 24.63 15.00 -20.26
C THR A 68 25.06 15.62 -21.60
N THR A 69 26.35 15.58 -21.93
CA THR A 69 26.90 16.10 -23.19
C THR A 69 27.00 15.05 -24.29
N ALA A 70 26.78 13.77 -23.97
CA ALA A 70 26.87 12.67 -24.92
C ALA A 70 25.98 12.87 -26.16
N LEU A 71 24.81 13.50 -26.00
CA LEU A 71 23.88 13.77 -27.09
C LEU A 71 24.43 14.78 -28.11
N ASP A 72 25.30 15.71 -27.69
CA ASP A 72 25.89 16.71 -28.59
C ASP A 72 26.90 16.08 -29.58
N SER A 73 27.46 14.93 -29.21
CA SER A 73 28.40 14.18 -30.03
C SER A 73 27.74 13.14 -30.93
N ALA A 74 26.41 12.95 -30.82
CA ALA A 74 25.68 11.98 -31.62
C ALA A 74 25.53 12.43 -33.08
N THR A 75 25.92 11.59 -34.03
CA THR A 75 25.87 11.89 -35.48
C THR A 75 24.56 11.47 -36.16
N GLY A 76 23.59 10.98 -35.38
CA GLY A 76 22.28 10.53 -35.85
C GLY A 76 21.29 10.43 -34.70
N THR A 77 20.10 9.89 -34.97
CA THR A 77 19.08 9.66 -33.95
C THR A 77 19.55 8.60 -32.96
N VAL A 78 19.61 8.96 -31.68
CA VAL A 78 19.86 8.06 -30.56
C VAL A 78 18.58 7.29 -30.27
N ASN A 79 18.62 5.96 -30.32
CA ASN A 79 17.48 5.13 -29.95
C ASN A 79 17.59 4.76 -28.47
N ILE A 80 16.50 4.93 -27.73
CA ILE A 80 16.38 4.61 -26.31
C ILE A 80 15.31 3.53 -26.18
N THR A 81 15.67 2.37 -25.66
CA THR A 81 14.72 1.31 -25.32
C THR A 81 14.23 1.51 -23.90
N PHE A 82 12.91 1.56 -23.71
CA PHE A 82 12.28 1.70 -22.40
C PHE A 82 11.40 0.48 -22.09
N TRP A 83 11.85 -0.35 -21.15
CA TRP A 83 11.06 -1.46 -20.61
C TRP A 83 10.03 -0.96 -19.59
N HIS A 84 8.77 -1.37 -19.77
CA HIS A 84 7.69 -1.01 -18.85
C HIS A 84 6.76 -2.18 -18.55
N GLY A 85 6.02 -2.06 -17.43
CA GLY A 85 5.01 -3.02 -16.98
C GLY A 85 3.57 -2.52 -17.08
N MET A 86 3.36 -1.31 -17.62
CA MET A 86 2.01 -0.72 -17.76
C MET A 86 1.12 -1.51 -18.72
N ASN A 87 -0.17 -1.60 -18.38
CA ASN A 87 -1.20 -2.27 -19.18
C ASN A 87 -2.47 -1.39 -19.28
N GLY A 88 -3.34 -1.69 -20.25
CA GLY A 88 -4.66 -1.04 -20.37
C GLY A 88 -4.57 0.47 -20.62
N ASP A 89 -5.29 1.28 -19.86
CA ASP A 89 -5.30 2.73 -20.05
C ASP A 89 -3.97 3.40 -19.65
N LEU A 90 -3.20 2.80 -18.74
CA LEU A 90 -1.86 3.27 -18.38
C LEU A 90 -0.89 3.15 -19.56
N GLU A 91 -0.93 2.02 -20.27
CA GLU A 91 -0.08 1.79 -21.46
C GLU A 91 -0.44 2.74 -22.60
N LYS A 92 -1.73 3.02 -22.81
CA LYS A 92 -2.18 4.02 -23.80
C LYS A 92 -1.65 5.41 -23.46
N ALA A 93 -1.69 5.80 -22.19
CA ALA A 93 -1.18 7.10 -21.74
C ALA A 93 0.34 7.20 -21.94
N LEU A 94 1.10 6.16 -21.55
CA LEU A 94 2.55 6.12 -21.76
C LEU A 94 2.92 6.17 -23.25
N THR A 95 2.18 5.46 -24.09
CA THR A 95 2.36 5.48 -25.55
C THR A 95 2.16 6.90 -26.09
N ALA A 96 1.07 7.57 -25.70
CA ALA A 96 0.79 8.94 -26.13
C ALA A 96 1.87 9.94 -25.70
N LEU A 97 2.35 9.86 -24.45
CA LEU A 97 3.45 10.69 -23.94
C LEU A 97 4.76 10.45 -24.72
N THR A 98 5.04 9.19 -25.03
CA THR A 98 6.24 8.81 -25.78
C THR A 98 6.18 9.29 -27.23
N ASP A 99 5.01 9.19 -27.86
CA ASP A 99 4.78 9.71 -29.21
C ASP A 99 4.93 11.24 -29.26
N GLU A 100 4.39 11.96 -28.26
CA GLU A 100 4.56 13.40 -28.13
C GLU A 100 6.03 13.79 -27.98
N TYR A 101 6.77 13.11 -27.09
CA TYR A 101 8.21 13.34 -26.92
C TYR A 101 8.99 13.06 -28.21
N ASN A 102 8.73 11.93 -28.87
CA ASN A 102 9.37 11.57 -30.13
C ASN A 102 9.03 12.54 -31.26
N ALA A 103 7.83 13.11 -31.29
CA ALA A 103 7.42 14.11 -32.29
C ALA A 103 7.98 15.51 -32.02
N SER A 104 8.32 15.82 -30.76
CA SER A 104 8.82 17.14 -30.36
C SER A 104 10.25 17.44 -30.86
N GLN A 105 10.99 16.42 -31.30
CA GLN A 105 12.40 16.53 -31.69
C GLN A 105 12.83 15.37 -32.63
N THR A 106 14.06 15.39 -33.15
CA THR A 106 14.59 14.34 -34.06
C THR A 106 15.90 13.70 -33.60
N LYS A 107 16.42 14.09 -32.44
CA LYS A 107 17.71 13.64 -31.89
C LYS A 107 17.61 12.33 -31.12
N VAL A 108 16.50 12.09 -30.45
CA VAL A 108 16.24 10.90 -29.61
C VAL A 108 14.97 10.22 -30.11
N LYS A 109 14.94 8.89 -30.10
CA LYS A 109 13.75 8.09 -30.35
C LYS A 109 13.59 7.06 -29.26
N VAL A 110 12.56 7.22 -28.44
CA VAL A 110 12.20 6.26 -27.39
C VAL A 110 11.31 5.17 -28.00
N SER A 111 11.68 3.91 -27.78
CA SER A 111 10.91 2.72 -28.15
C SER A 111 10.45 2.03 -26.88
N LEU A 112 9.13 1.90 -26.71
CA LEU A 112 8.53 1.21 -25.58
C LEU A 112 8.52 -0.30 -25.81
N GLU A 113 8.90 -1.07 -24.80
CA GLU A 113 8.80 -2.52 -24.80
C GLU A 113 8.09 -3.01 -23.53
N ASN A 114 6.82 -3.39 -23.69
CA ASN A 114 6.03 -3.95 -22.59
C ASN A 114 6.57 -5.34 -22.20
N GLN A 115 6.93 -5.50 -20.93
CA GLN A 115 7.48 -6.75 -20.40
C GLN A 115 6.44 -7.68 -19.75
N GLY A 116 5.17 -7.28 -19.73
CA GLY A 116 4.01 -8.07 -19.28
C GLY A 116 3.39 -7.56 -17.97
N GLY A 117 4.16 -6.86 -17.15
CA GLY A 117 3.74 -6.36 -15.84
C GLY A 117 4.95 -5.88 -15.02
N TYR A 118 4.71 -5.21 -13.89
CA TYR A 118 5.77 -4.58 -13.11
C TYR A 118 6.79 -5.58 -12.56
N GLU A 119 6.32 -6.67 -11.94
CA GLU A 119 7.17 -7.75 -11.42
C GLU A 119 7.95 -8.44 -12.55
N GLN A 120 7.27 -8.78 -13.65
CA GLN A 120 7.93 -9.42 -14.79
C GLN A 120 9.00 -8.51 -15.41
N THR A 121 8.79 -7.19 -15.39
CA THR A 121 9.78 -6.20 -15.84
C THR A 121 11.02 -6.26 -14.94
N LEU A 122 10.82 -6.21 -13.62
CA LEU A 122 11.90 -6.27 -12.64
C LEU A 122 12.67 -7.61 -12.70
N ASP A 123 11.96 -8.73 -12.74
CA ASP A 123 12.57 -10.06 -12.82
C ASP A 123 13.42 -10.23 -14.08
N LYS A 124 12.89 -9.82 -15.24
CA LYS A 124 13.65 -9.84 -16.48
C LYS A 124 14.88 -8.94 -16.42
N TYR A 125 14.76 -7.77 -15.83
CA TYR A 125 15.89 -6.86 -15.65
C TYR A 125 17.01 -7.51 -14.82
N LEU A 126 16.67 -8.07 -13.66
CA LEU A 126 17.61 -8.71 -12.75
C LEU A 126 18.27 -9.96 -13.36
N GLN A 127 17.56 -10.70 -14.19
CA GLN A 127 18.07 -11.90 -14.88
C GLN A 127 18.86 -11.60 -16.16
N SER A 128 18.73 -10.40 -16.72
CA SER A 128 19.39 -10.01 -17.97
C SER A 128 20.87 -9.70 -17.77
N SER A 129 21.70 -10.10 -18.75
CA SER A 129 23.07 -9.61 -18.84
C SER A 129 23.09 -8.11 -19.10
N GLN A 130 24.20 -7.43 -18.76
CA GLN A 130 24.32 -5.98 -18.95
C GLN A 130 24.06 -5.56 -20.41
N ASP A 131 24.55 -6.34 -21.38
CA ASP A 131 24.39 -6.06 -22.82
C ASP A 131 22.95 -6.26 -23.33
N SER A 132 22.08 -6.92 -22.56
CA SER A 132 20.68 -7.20 -22.95
C SER A 132 19.67 -6.29 -22.24
N ARG A 133 20.14 -5.37 -21.39
CA ARG A 133 19.28 -4.48 -20.61
C ARG A 133 18.82 -3.28 -21.45
N PRO A 134 17.66 -2.70 -21.10
CA PRO A 134 17.19 -1.48 -21.74
C PRO A 134 17.99 -0.27 -21.28
N ASP A 135 17.88 0.83 -22.01
CA ASP A 135 18.41 2.12 -21.59
C ASP A 135 17.61 2.71 -20.42
N MET A 136 16.32 2.41 -20.37
CA MET A 136 15.41 2.82 -19.29
C MET A 136 14.53 1.65 -18.86
N VAL A 137 14.27 1.54 -17.55
CA VAL A 137 13.39 0.50 -17.01
C VAL A 137 12.47 1.08 -15.95
N GLN A 138 11.19 0.72 -16.04
CA GLN A 138 10.20 0.99 -15.01
C GLN A 138 10.25 -0.15 -14.00
N ALA A 139 10.40 0.18 -12.72
CA ALA A 139 10.38 -0.79 -11.63
C ALA A 139 9.40 -0.35 -10.52
N PRO A 140 8.83 -1.29 -9.75
CA PRO A 140 8.12 -0.99 -8.52
C PRO A 140 8.96 -0.16 -7.56
N GLU A 141 8.32 0.70 -6.79
CA GLU A 141 8.97 1.58 -5.81
C GLU A 141 9.75 0.82 -4.74
N TYR A 142 9.32 -0.38 -4.35
CA TYR A 142 10.04 -1.19 -3.38
C TYR A 142 11.37 -1.73 -3.91
N ALA A 143 11.61 -1.65 -5.23
CA ALA A 143 12.81 -2.20 -5.86
C ALA A 143 14.02 -1.25 -5.82
N VAL A 144 13.90 -0.04 -5.24
CA VAL A 144 14.98 0.97 -5.27
C VAL A 144 16.30 0.43 -4.75
N GLN A 145 16.29 -0.22 -3.59
CA GLN A 145 17.52 -0.73 -2.97
C GLN A 145 18.14 -1.85 -3.80
N VAL A 146 17.36 -2.86 -4.19
CA VAL A 146 17.89 -3.98 -5.02
C VAL A 146 18.42 -3.46 -6.36
N MET A 147 17.78 -2.45 -6.95
CA MET A 147 18.26 -1.82 -8.18
C MET A 147 19.58 -1.07 -7.96
N GLY A 148 19.75 -0.37 -6.84
CA GLY A 148 21.03 0.24 -6.46
C GLY A 148 22.14 -0.79 -6.28
N ASP A 149 21.86 -1.88 -5.55
CA ASP A 149 22.83 -2.94 -5.22
C ASP A 149 23.36 -3.69 -6.46
N THR A 150 22.60 -3.72 -7.55
CA THR A 150 23.04 -4.36 -8.80
C THR A 150 24.23 -3.66 -9.47
N ASN A 151 24.55 -2.42 -9.09
CA ASN A 151 25.58 -1.59 -9.73
C ASN A 151 25.44 -1.49 -11.26
N SER A 152 24.20 -1.51 -11.75
CA SER A 152 23.91 -1.59 -13.18
C SER A 152 23.18 -0.39 -13.74
N ASN A 153 22.85 0.57 -12.89
CA ASN A 153 22.14 1.79 -13.23
C ASN A 153 23.06 2.99 -13.00
N VAL A 154 22.91 4.02 -13.83
CA VAL A 154 23.41 5.35 -13.49
C VAL A 154 22.42 5.94 -12.47
N PRO A 155 22.86 6.39 -11.28
CA PRO A 155 21.96 7.00 -10.32
C PRO A 155 21.38 8.29 -10.90
N VAL A 156 20.06 8.45 -10.84
CA VAL A 156 19.37 9.63 -11.35
C VAL A 156 19.89 10.94 -10.72
N GLY A 157 20.34 10.90 -9.46
CA GLY A 157 20.99 12.02 -8.79
C GLY A 157 22.19 12.57 -9.56
N ALA A 158 22.99 11.71 -10.21
CA ALA A 158 24.10 12.15 -11.06
C ALA A 158 23.60 12.88 -12.30
N CYS A 159 22.47 12.45 -12.88
CA CYS A 159 21.84 13.14 -14.00
C CYS A 159 21.22 14.48 -13.59
N ILE A 160 20.58 14.55 -12.42
CA ILE A 160 20.03 15.79 -11.87
C ILE A 160 21.14 16.84 -11.68
N GLU A 161 22.25 16.45 -11.03
CA GLU A 161 23.39 17.35 -10.80
C GLU A 161 24.02 17.78 -12.13
N SER A 162 24.32 16.82 -13.02
CA SER A 162 24.98 17.07 -14.31
C SER A 162 24.14 17.96 -15.24
N ALA A 163 22.82 17.78 -15.27
CA ALA A 163 21.91 18.56 -16.10
C ALA A 163 21.48 19.89 -15.45
N ALA A 164 21.83 20.12 -14.18
CA ALA A 164 21.21 21.15 -13.34
C ALA A 164 19.67 21.11 -13.42
N TYR A 165 19.11 19.89 -13.39
CA TYR A 165 17.68 19.66 -13.58
C TYR A 165 16.88 20.20 -12.39
N ASP A 166 15.87 21.02 -12.67
CA ASP A 166 14.98 21.56 -11.65
C ASP A 166 13.95 20.51 -11.21
N THR A 167 14.05 20.09 -9.96
CA THR A 167 13.15 19.12 -9.34
C THR A 167 12.00 19.78 -8.58
N SER A 168 11.85 21.11 -8.62
CA SER A 168 10.83 21.84 -7.86
C SER A 168 9.39 21.54 -8.28
N ASP A 169 9.18 21.03 -9.48
CA ASP A 169 7.88 20.55 -9.96
C ASP A 169 7.44 19.24 -9.28
N PHE A 170 8.35 18.53 -8.60
CA PHE A 170 8.05 17.27 -7.91
C PHE A 170 7.69 17.50 -6.44
N LEU A 171 6.75 16.70 -5.95
CA LEU A 171 6.46 16.64 -4.52
C LEU A 171 7.70 16.14 -3.76
N PRO A 172 8.17 16.83 -2.70
CA PRO A 172 9.36 16.41 -1.95
C PRO A 172 9.27 14.97 -1.42
N LYS A 173 8.08 14.53 -1.00
CA LYS A 173 7.84 13.15 -0.54
C LYS A 173 8.02 12.12 -1.64
N ALA A 174 7.60 12.45 -2.87
CA ALA A 174 7.75 11.55 -4.02
C ALA A 174 9.22 11.38 -4.41
N LEU A 175 10.02 12.45 -4.35
CA LEU A 175 11.48 12.34 -4.56
C LEU A 175 12.14 11.51 -3.46
N ASN A 176 11.83 11.81 -2.19
CA ASN A 176 12.42 11.16 -1.02
C ASN A 176 12.15 9.64 -0.96
N GLN A 177 11.07 9.17 -1.60
CA GLN A 177 10.78 7.76 -1.71
C GLN A 177 11.90 6.97 -2.40
N TYR A 178 12.54 7.57 -3.41
CA TYR A 178 13.63 6.98 -4.20
C TYR A 178 15.02 7.51 -3.78
N PHE A 179 15.09 8.24 -2.66
CA PHE A 179 16.33 8.71 -2.05
C PHE A 179 16.73 7.76 -0.92
N THR A 180 17.88 7.12 -1.06
CA THR A 180 18.45 6.27 -0.01
C THR A 180 19.97 6.38 -0.02
N GLU A 181 20.59 6.23 1.16
CA GLU A 181 22.04 6.33 1.34
C GLU A 181 22.67 7.62 0.77
N GLY A 182 21.92 8.73 0.80
CA GLY A 182 22.40 10.02 0.28
C GLY A 182 22.29 10.18 -1.24
N VAL A 183 21.70 9.22 -1.95
CA VAL A 183 21.63 9.17 -3.42
C VAL A 183 20.18 9.09 -3.89
N GLN A 184 19.83 9.93 -4.86
CA GLN A 184 18.59 9.80 -5.62
C GLN A 184 18.79 8.71 -6.69
N TRP A 185 18.24 7.52 -6.47
CA TRP A 185 18.47 6.38 -7.36
C TRP A 185 17.54 6.37 -8.59
N SER A 186 16.33 6.88 -8.44
CA SER A 186 15.32 6.91 -9.51
C SER A 186 14.53 8.22 -9.52
N MET A 187 13.90 8.54 -10.65
CA MET A 187 12.86 9.56 -10.72
C MET A 187 11.52 8.95 -10.32
N PRO A 188 10.69 9.66 -9.54
CA PRO A 188 9.27 9.31 -9.42
C PRO A 188 8.60 9.42 -10.80
N PHE A 189 7.88 8.37 -11.21
CA PHE A 189 7.17 8.35 -12.51
C PHE A 189 5.66 8.45 -12.34
N ASN A 190 5.07 7.54 -11.56
CA ASN A 190 3.68 7.56 -11.18
C ASN A 190 3.55 7.13 -9.72
N VAL A 191 2.88 7.94 -8.90
CA VAL A 191 2.68 7.70 -7.46
C VAL A 191 1.23 7.32 -7.22
N SER A 192 1.02 6.28 -6.42
CA SER A 192 -0.31 5.78 -6.05
C SER A 192 -0.50 5.87 -4.54
N ASP A 193 -1.70 6.26 -4.12
CA ASP A 193 -2.14 6.24 -2.72
C ASP A 193 -3.44 5.43 -2.60
N PRO A 194 -3.61 4.57 -1.57
CA PRO A 194 -4.89 3.94 -1.30
C PRO A 194 -5.97 4.97 -0.98
N VAL A 195 -7.15 4.77 -1.57
CA VAL A 195 -8.34 5.57 -1.29
C VAL A 195 -9.55 4.65 -1.05
N LEU A 196 -10.45 5.08 -0.16
CA LEU A 196 -11.71 4.39 0.08
C LEU A 196 -12.78 4.92 -0.87
N TYR A 197 -13.16 4.13 -1.87
CA TYR A 197 -14.37 4.34 -2.63
C TYR A 197 -15.57 3.74 -1.88
N TYR A 198 -16.70 4.44 -1.88
CA TYR A 198 -17.95 3.96 -1.28
C TYR A 198 -19.16 4.34 -2.12
N ASN A 199 -20.21 3.52 -2.06
CA ASN A 199 -21.44 3.74 -2.82
C ASN A 199 -22.47 4.53 -2.00
N LYS A 200 -22.64 5.81 -2.34
CA LYS A 200 -23.61 6.70 -1.67
C LYS A 200 -25.05 6.20 -1.71
N LYS A 201 -25.47 5.53 -2.80
CA LYS A 201 -26.84 4.98 -2.90
C LYS A 201 -27.06 3.81 -1.95
N VAL A 202 -26.03 2.99 -1.73
CA VAL A 202 -26.07 1.91 -0.73
C VAL A 202 -26.15 2.50 0.67
N PHE A 203 -25.42 3.58 0.95
CA PHE A 203 -25.54 4.31 2.22
C PHE A 203 -26.96 4.83 2.44
N GLU A 204 -27.55 5.52 1.46
CA GLU A 204 -28.94 6.01 1.54
C GLU A 204 -29.95 4.88 1.77
N ALA A 205 -29.83 3.78 1.02
CA ALA A 205 -30.70 2.61 1.17
C ALA A 205 -30.57 1.94 2.54
N ALA A 206 -29.38 1.98 3.14
CA ALA A 206 -29.12 1.48 4.49
C ALA A 206 -29.50 2.47 5.60
N GLY A 207 -30.01 3.66 5.27
CA GLY A 207 -30.34 4.71 6.24
C GLY A 207 -29.13 5.45 6.81
N LEU A 208 -27.98 5.36 6.16
CA LEU A 208 -26.74 6.08 6.49
C LEU A 208 -26.68 7.44 5.78
N ASP A 209 -25.89 8.37 6.31
CA ASP A 209 -25.63 9.66 5.65
C ASP A 209 -24.62 9.47 4.50
N PRO A 210 -25.02 9.68 3.22
CA PRO A 210 -24.15 9.47 2.06
C PRO A 210 -22.98 10.44 1.97
N ASN A 211 -22.87 11.43 2.86
CA ASN A 211 -21.76 12.38 2.91
C ASN A 211 -20.86 12.18 4.13
N LYS A 212 -21.08 11.13 4.92
CA LYS A 212 -20.26 10.78 6.08
C LYS A 212 -19.71 9.36 5.91
N PRO A 213 -18.64 9.18 5.12
CA PRO A 213 -17.94 7.89 5.06
C PRO A 213 -17.30 7.56 6.42
N PRO A 214 -16.97 6.28 6.68
CA PRO A 214 -16.29 5.90 7.91
C PRO A 214 -14.90 6.55 7.98
N THR A 215 -14.53 7.00 9.16
CA THR A 215 -13.23 7.65 9.43
C THR A 215 -12.26 6.75 10.19
N ASN A 216 -12.73 5.60 10.66
CA ASN A 216 -11.96 4.62 11.42
C ASN A 216 -12.59 3.23 11.29
N MET A 217 -11.90 2.18 11.76
CA MET A 217 -12.36 0.79 11.63
C MET A 217 -13.65 0.49 12.40
N ALA A 218 -13.88 1.12 13.56
CA ALA A 218 -15.11 0.89 14.32
C ALA A 218 -16.35 1.44 13.60
N GLU A 219 -16.22 2.63 13.01
CA GLU A 219 -17.23 3.20 12.12
C GLU A 219 -17.43 2.35 10.86
N LEU A 220 -16.33 1.88 10.24
CA LEU A 220 -16.38 1.01 9.07
C LEU A 220 -17.19 -0.27 9.38
N ARG A 221 -16.90 -0.94 10.50
CA ARG A 221 -17.63 -2.12 10.95
C ARG A 221 -19.11 -1.83 11.18
N THR A 222 -19.41 -0.74 11.90
CA THR A 222 -20.79 -0.35 12.22
C THR A 222 -21.60 -0.04 10.96
N MET A 223 -21.00 0.70 10.01
CA MET A 223 -21.65 1.04 8.74
C MET A 223 -21.80 -0.21 7.86
N SER A 224 -20.82 -1.10 7.83
CA SER A 224 -20.94 -2.39 7.12
C SER A 224 -22.07 -3.24 7.67
N GLN A 225 -22.23 -3.31 9.00
CA GLN A 225 -23.36 -4.01 9.63
C GLN A 225 -24.71 -3.41 9.21
N ALA A 226 -24.85 -2.08 9.24
CA ALA A 226 -26.09 -1.42 8.82
C ALA A 226 -26.43 -1.68 7.34
N ILE A 227 -25.42 -1.72 6.47
CA ILE A 227 -25.57 -2.05 5.06
C ILE A 227 -26.09 -3.48 4.87
N VAL A 228 -25.51 -4.45 5.58
CA VAL A 228 -25.91 -5.85 5.51
C VAL A 228 -27.30 -6.06 6.12
N ASP A 229 -27.57 -5.51 7.30
CA ASP A 229 -28.84 -5.69 8.03
C ASP A 229 -30.03 -5.09 7.29
N SER A 230 -29.83 -3.96 6.59
CA SER A 230 -30.86 -3.33 5.76
C SER A 230 -31.13 -4.09 4.46
N GLY A 231 -30.24 -5.00 4.06
CA GLY A 231 -30.26 -5.67 2.76
C GLY A 231 -29.90 -4.74 1.59
N ALA A 232 -29.26 -3.59 1.85
CA ALA A 232 -28.86 -2.64 0.81
C ALA A 232 -27.73 -3.19 -0.06
N ALA A 233 -26.88 -4.07 0.48
CA ALA A 233 -25.90 -4.86 -0.24
C ALA A 233 -25.57 -6.15 0.54
N ALA A 234 -25.00 -7.14 -0.12
CA ALA A 234 -24.60 -8.40 0.52
C ALA A 234 -23.44 -8.25 1.51
N PHE A 235 -22.56 -7.26 1.29
CA PHE A 235 -21.41 -6.93 2.13
C PHE A 235 -21.21 -5.42 2.17
N GLY A 236 -20.64 -4.91 3.27
CA GLY A 236 -20.35 -3.48 3.44
C GLY A 236 -18.95 -3.06 2.98
N LEU A 237 -18.04 -4.02 2.78
CA LEU A 237 -16.66 -3.78 2.41
C LEU A 237 -16.18 -4.87 1.43
N SER A 238 -15.31 -4.50 0.49
CA SER A 238 -14.48 -5.43 -0.26
C SER A 238 -13.05 -5.32 0.22
N LEU A 239 -12.47 -6.45 0.62
CA LEU A 239 -11.09 -6.57 1.04
C LEU A 239 -10.32 -7.39 0.01
N ASP A 240 -9.30 -6.76 -0.56
CA ASP A 240 -8.26 -7.46 -1.29
C ASP A 240 -7.27 -8.03 -0.29
N THR A 241 -6.88 -9.31 -0.46
CA THR A 241 -5.89 -9.97 0.40
C THR A 241 -4.77 -10.61 -0.41
N GLY A 242 -4.63 -10.29 -1.70
CA GLY A 242 -3.56 -10.81 -2.56
C GLY A 242 -2.19 -10.33 -2.11
N ALA A 243 -1.17 -11.19 -2.12
CA ALA A 243 0.17 -10.81 -1.68
C ALA A 243 0.71 -9.57 -2.43
N ASP A 244 0.45 -9.51 -3.75
CA ASP A 244 0.95 -8.48 -4.67
C ASP A 244 0.00 -7.27 -4.81
N SER A 245 -1.09 -7.26 -4.05
CA SER A 245 -2.09 -6.18 -4.03
C SER A 245 -2.58 -5.93 -2.61
N GLY A 246 -3.67 -6.59 -2.22
CA GLY A 246 -4.42 -6.44 -0.99
C GLY A 246 -3.69 -6.69 0.34
N GLY A 247 -2.88 -7.73 0.39
CA GLY A 247 -2.29 -8.27 1.60
C GLY A 247 -0.95 -7.65 1.96
N GLY A 248 -0.05 -7.46 0.99
CA GLY A 248 1.27 -6.87 1.21
C GLY A 248 1.22 -5.34 1.23
N TRP A 249 0.83 -4.74 0.11
CA TRP A 249 0.87 -3.28 -0.05
C TRP A 249 -0.08 -2.56 0.91
N PHE A 250 -1.37 -2.94 0.99
CA PHE A 250 -2.27 -2.24 1.92
C PHE A 250 -1.86 -2.40 3.38
N LEU A 251 -1.31 -3.55 3.80
CA LEU A 251 -0.85 -3.74 5.19
C LEU A 251 0.25 -2.72 5.55
N GLU A 252 1.21 -2.50 4.65
CA GLU A 252 2.20 -1.42 4.78
C GLU A 252 1.51 -0.05 4.92
N GLN A 253 0.52 0.23 4.08
CA GLN A 253 -0.20 1.52 4.11
C GLN A 253 -1.03 1.70 5.39
N TRP A 254 -1.64 0.65 5.93
CA TRP A 254 -2.33 0.68 7.23
C TRP A 254 -1.36 0.99 8.36
N PHE A 255 -0.19 0.36 8.39
CA PHE A 255 0.87 0.65 9.36
C PHE A 255 1.32 2.11 9.27
N ALA A 256 1.56 2.61 8.05
CA ALA A 256 1.91 4.01 7.82
C ALA A 256 0.82 4.97 8.33
N LYS A 257 -0.48 4.63 8.18
CA LYS A 257 -1.59 5.43 8.74
C LYS A 257 -1.69 5.36 10.26
N LEU A 258 -1.27 4.26 10.87
CA LEU A 258 -1.15 4.11 12.32
C LEU A 258 0.09 4.81 12.90
N GLY A 259 1.00 5.30 12.04
CA GLY A 259 2.28 5.88 12.45
C GLY A 259 3.29 4.82 12.90
N GLU A 260 3.09 3.58 12.49
CA GLU A 260 3.90 2.42 12.83
C GLU A 260 4.85 2.07 11.67
N LEU A 261 6.02 1.55 12.01
CA LEU A 261 6.97 1.04 11.03
C LEU A 261 6.59 -0.39 10.63
N TYR A 262 6.69 -0.69 9.34
CA TYR A 262 6.43 -2.01 8.78
C TYR A 262 7.55 -3.02 9.10
N SER A 263 8.80 -2.55 9.16
CA SER A 263 9.97 -3.30 9.58
C SER A 263 10.91 -2.45 10.45
N ASP A 264 11.91 -3.09 11.06
CA ASP A 264 12.92 -2.39 11.85
C ASP A 264 13.83 -1.48 11.00
N ASN A 265 14.68 -0.72 11.71
CA ASN A 265 15.67 0.17 11.11
C ASN A 265 15.06 1.26 10.22
N ASP A 266 13.94 1.85 10.68
CA ASP A 266 13.16 2.86 9.94
C ASP A 266 12.72 2.34 8.56
N ASN A 267 12.07 1.17 8.54
CA ASN A 267 11.73 0.45 7.30
C ASN A 267 12.94 0.20 6.40
N GLY A 268 14.08 -0.14 7.00
CA GLY A 268 15.32 -0.42 6.27
C GLY A 268 16.14 0.82 5.87
N ARG A 269 15.69 2.03 6.21
CA ARG A 269 16.35 3.30 5.83
C ARG A 269 17.62 3.61 6.64
N LEU A 270 17.74 3.09 7.86
CA LEU A 270 18.92 3.28 8.72
C LEU A 270 19.95 2.15 8.64
N ALA A 271 19.48 0.95 8.32
CA ALA A 271 20.23 -0.31 8.20
C ALA A 271 19.33 -1.32 7.48
N PRO A 272 19.88 -2.38 6.83
CA PRO A 272 19.03 -3.45 6.30
C PRO A 272 18.05 -3.96 7.35
N SER A 273 16.77 -4.14 6.98
CA SER A 273 15.79 -4.70 7.91
C SER A 273 16.18 -6.13 8.30
N THR A 274 16.11 -6.42 9.59
CA THR A 274 16.44 -7.74 10.17
C THR A 274 15.21 -8.43 10.76
N LYS A 275 14.13 -7.68 10.99
CA LYS A 275 12.84 -8.20 11.43
C LYS A 275 11.71 -7.38 10.84
N VAL A 276 10.58 -8.04 10.66
CA VAL A 276 9.31 -7.36 10.39
C VAL A 276 8.71 -6.89 11.71
N ASN A 277 7.88 -5.85 11.67
CA ASN A 277 7.11 -5.40 12.84
C ASN A 277 5.63 -5.75 12.69
N PHE A 278 5.17 -6.08 11.47
CA PHE A 278 3.77 -6.41 11.22
C PHE A 278 3.32 -7.74 11.86
N ASP A 279 4.23 -8.56 12.37
CA ASP A 279 3.92 -9.76 13.15
C ASP A 279 3.80 -9.48 14.66
N GLY A 280 3.96 -8.22 15.08
CA GLY A 280 3.70 -7.74 16.44
C GLY A 280 2.21 -7.54 16.74
N GLN A 281 1.92 -7.06 17.96
CA GLN A 281 0.54 -6.92 18.45
C GLN A 281 -0.33 -6.06 17.54
N THR A 282 0.17 -4.92 17.05
CA THR A 282 -0.57 -4.04 16.14
C THR A 282 -1.02 -4.75 14.86
N GLY A 283 -0.14 -5.56 14.27
CA GLY A 283 -0.48 -6.29 13.05
C GLY A 283 -1.39 -7.47 13.30
N ILE A 284 -1.19 -8.21 14.40
CA ILE A 284 -2.11 -9.25 14.86
C ILE A 284 -3.51 -8.66 15.05
N ASP A 285 -3.61 -7.51 15.70
CA ASP A 285 -4.87 -6.84 15.97
C ASP A 285 -5.57 -6.36 14.69
N LEU A 286 -4.83 -5.71 13.79
CA LEU A 286 -5.36 -5.27 12.50
C LEU A 286 -5.87 -6.46 11.67
N LEU A 287 -5.07 -7.51 11.53
CA LEU A 287 -5.45 -8.70 10.76
C LEU A 287 -6.61 -9.45 11.43
N THR A 288 -6.69 -9.46 12.76
CA THR A 288 -7.81 -10.04 13.51
C THR A 288 -9.10 -9.26 13.26
N GLU A 289 -9.06 -7.93 13.25
CA GLU A 289 -10.23 -7.10 12.94
C GLU A 289 -10.72 -7.30 11.50
N LEU A 290 -9.79 -7.33 10.53
CA LEU A 290 -10.11 -7.59 9.13
C LEU A 290 -10.69 -9.01 8.95
N GLN A 291 -10.12 -10.01 9.62
CA GLN A 291 -10.64 -11.38 9.61
C GLN A 291 -12.03 -11.46 10.25
N ALA A 292 -12.28 -10.73 11.34
CA ALA A 292 -13.58 -10.68 11.98
C ALA A 292 -14.65 -10.12 11.03
N LEU A 293 -14.36 -9.03 10.31
CA LEU A 293 -15.28 -8.48 9.30
C LEU A 293 -15.67 -9.53 8.24
N VAL A 294 -14.72 -10.34 7.78
CA VAL A 294 -14.99 -11.41 6.80
C VAL A 294 -15.82 -12.52 7.44
N ASN A 295 -15.43 -13.01 8.61
CA ASN A 295 -16.11 -14.11 9.31
C ASN A 295 -17.55 -13.76 9.71
N ASP A 296 -17.80 -12.49 10.04
CA ASP A 296 -19.12 -11.97 10.41
C ASP A 296 -19.98 -11.63 9.19
N GLY A 297 -19.48 -11.84 7.96
CA GLY A 297 -20.21 -11.55 6.72
C GLY A 297 -20.34 -10.06 6.41
N LEU A 298 -19.50 -9.22 7.01
CA LEU A 298 -19.52 -7.76 6.83
C LEU A 298 -18.58 -7.30 5.71
N ALA A 299 -17.56 -8.10 5.40
CA ALA A 299 -16.63 -7.88 4.29
C ALA A 299 -16.57 -9.09 3.36
N TYR A 300 -16.49 -8.81 2.06
CA TYR A 300 -16.18 -9.79 1.05
C TYR A 300 -14.67 -9.83 0.82
N ASN A 301 -14.05 -11.00 0.98
CA ASN A 301 -12.67 -11.21 0.58
C ASN A 301 -12.61 -11.52 -0.93
N VAL A 302 -12.02 -10.62 -1.71
CA VAL A 302 -11.88 -10.82 -3.17
C VAL A 302 -10.76 -11.80 -3.53
N GLY A 303 -9.87 -12.15 -2.59
CA GLY A 303 -8.72 -13.01 -2.84
C GLY A 303 -7.56 -12.25 -3.48
N ASP A 304 -6.89 -12.90 -4.43
CA ASP A 304 -5.78 -12.31 -5.18
C ASP A 304 -6.27 -11.56 -6.43
N ASN A 305 -5.72 -10.37 -6.66
CA ASN A 305 -6.09 -9.44 -7.73
C ASN A 305 -4.83 -8.87 -8.40
N ALA A 306 -4.01 -9.76 -8.96
CA ALA A 306 -2.76 -9.41 -9.65
C ALA A 306 -2.90 -8.33 -10.76
N SER A 307 -4.11 -8.14 -11.32
CA SER A 307 -4.36 -7.10 -12.33
C SER A 307 -4.64 -5.71 -11.75
N GLY A 308 -4.98 -5.61 -10.47
CA GLY A 308 -5.52 -4.40 -9.83
C GLY A 308 -6.82 -3.88 -10.44
N GLN A 309 -7.41 -4.60 -11.41
CA GLN A 309 -8.51 -4.12 -12.25
C GLN A 309 -9.87 -4.72 -11.88
N ASP A 310 -9.98 -5.61 -10.88
CA ASP A 310 -11.28 -6.18 -10.55
C ASP A 310 -12.18 -5.25 -9.72
N ALA A 311 -13.44 -5.21 -10.15
CA ALA A 311 -14.49 -4.31 -9.70
C ALA A 311 -14.78 -4.40 -8.19
N LEU A 312 -14.12 -3.56 -7.40
CA LEU A 312 -14.48 -3.23 -6.01
C LEU A 312 -15.95 -2.75 -5.86
N LEU A 313 -16.62 -2.45 -6.98
CA LEU A 313 -18.03 -2.07 -7.07
C LEU A 313 -18.96 -3.21 -7.51
N LYS A 314 -18.49 -4.46 -7.67
CA LYS A 314 -19.34 -5.66 -7.85
C LYS A 314 -20.08 -6.08 -6.57
N LEU A 315 -20.29 -5.16 -5.62
CA LEU A 315 -21.12 -5.36 -4.42
C LEU A 315 -22.64 -5.28 -4.72
N ALA A 316 -23.06 -5.61 -5.95
CA ALA A 316 -24.45 -5.62 -6.37
C ALA A 316 -25.10 -6.99 -6.14
#